data_AF-A0A180FKS0-F1
#
_entry.id   AF-A0A180FKS0-F1
#
_cell.length_a   1.000
_cell.length_b   1.000
_cell.length_c   1.000
_cell.angle_alpha   90.00
_cell.angle_beta   90.00
_cell.angle_gamma   90.00
#
_symmetry.space_group_name_H-M   'P 1'
#
loop_
_entity.id
_entity.type
_entity.pdbx_description
1 polymer ?
#
loop_
_entity_poly.entity_id
_entity_poly.type
_entity_poly.pdbx_seq_one_letter_code
_entity_poly.pdbx_strand_id
1 'polypeptide(L)' 'MKCDGIRKNQAQLLSLTGFDVTEFEAFLPAFKYRREECHSHFTLTGKMRERITYNRKTGKIPLIEDKLPVLNPLT' A
#
# COMPACT_ATOMS: atom_id res chain seq x y z
N MET A 1 -7.63 5.62 7.01
CA MET A 1 -7.00 5.81 8.35
C MET A 1 -8.08 5.70 9.42
N LYS A 2 -7.86 4.94 10.50
CA LYS A 2 -8.79 4.86 11.64
C LYS A 2 -8.34 5.83 12.73
N CYS A 3 -9.25 6.68 13.21
CA CYS A 3 -8.98 7.71 14.22
C CYS A 3 -9.61 7.38 15.58
N ASP A 4 -10.24 6.21 15.72
CA ASP A 4 -11.04 5.84 16.89
C ASP A 4 -10.23 5.82 18.19
N GLY A 5 -8.94 5.50 18.13
CA GLY A 5 -8.03 5.54 19.28
C GLY A 5 -7.70 6.96 19.74
N ILE A 6 -7.66 7.91 18.81
CA ILE A 6 -7.34 9.32 19.09
C ILE A 6 -8.51 9.98 19.84
N ARG A 7 -9.75 9.61 19.48
CA ARG A 7 -10.97 10.07 20.15
C ARG A 7 -11.06 9.63 21.62
N LYS A 8 -10.42 8.51 21.96
CA LYS A 8 -10.43 7.96 23.32
C LYS A 8 -9.45 8.64 24.27
N ASN A 9 -8.45 9.35 23.73
CA ASN A 9 -7.42 10.00 24.55
C ASN A 9 -7.29 11.48 24.18
N GLN A 10 -8.21 12.27 24.72
CA GLN A 10 -8.32 13.69 24.45
C GLN A 10 -7.11 14.50 24.95
N ALA A 11 -6.55 14.13 26.10
CA ALA A 11 -5.36 14.78 26.65
C ALA A 11 -4.12 14.58 25.75
N GLN A 12 -3.98 13.38 25.17
CA GLN A 12 -2.91 13.09 24.22
C GLN A 12 -3.12 13.78 22.88
N LEU A 13 -4.36 13.88 22.39
CA LEU A 13 -4.67 14.64 21.19
C LEU A 13 -4.26 16.12 21.36
N LEU A 14 -4.72 16.73 22.45
CA LEU A 14 -4.42 18.13 22.74
C LEU A 14 -2.91 18.38 22.90
N SER A 15 -2.18 17.47 23.56
CA SER A 15 -0.73 17.66 23.76
C SER A 15 0.10 17.48 22.48
N LEU A 16 -0.35 16.63 21.54
CA LEU A 16 0.37 16.36 20.31
C LEU A 16 0.05 17.34 19.19
N THR A 17 -1.20 17.78 19.09
CA THR A 17 -1.67 18.59 17.95
C THR A 17 -2.08 20.01 18.34
N GLY A 18 -2.31 20.27 19.63
CA GLY A 18 -2.88 21.53 20.11
C GLY A 18 -4.35 21.71 19.78
N PHE A 19 -5.00 20.70 19.19
CA PHE A 19 -6.41 20.77 18.80
C PHE A 19 -7.31 20.19 19.87
N ASP A 20 -8.48 20.78 20.01
CA ASP A 20 -9.60 20.08 20.62
C ASP A 20 -10.17 19.00 19.66
N VAL A 21 -11.10 18.19 20.15
CA VAL A 21 -11.69 17.11 19.33
C VAL A 21 -12.50 17.66 18.16
N THR A 22 -13.16 18.80 18.35
CA THR A 22 -14.03 19.44 17.37
C THR A 22 -13.21 19.98 16.21
N GLU A 23 -12.13 20.70 16.51
CA GLU A 23 -11.15 21.21 15.56
C GLU A 23 -10.48 20.07 14.80
N PHE A 24 -10.10 19.01 15.52
CA PHE A 24 -9.51 17.82 14.90
C PHE A 24 -10.47 17.15 13.91
N GLU A 25 -11.75 16.99 14.27
CA GLU A 25 -12.77 16.42 13.39
C GLU A 25 -13.06 17.33 12.18
N ALA A 26 -13.06 18.65 12.37
CA ALA A 26 -13.20 19.61 11.27
C ALA A 26 -12.01 19.56 10.29
N PHE A 27 -10.80 19.30 10.79
CA PHE A 27 -9.59 19.21 9.98
C PHE A 27 -9.42 17.84 9.28
N LEU A 28 -10.04 16.80 9.85
CA LEU A 28 -9.89 15.41 9.42
C LEU A 28 -10.11 15.17 7.91
N PRO A 29 -11.13 15.75 7.26
CA PRO A 29 -11.38 15.54 5.83
C PRO A 29 -10.24 16.04 4.96
N ALA A 30 -9.77 17.27 5.21
CA ALA A 30 -8.68 17.88 4.46
C ALA A 30 -7.36 17.12 4.66
N PHE A 31 -7.10 16.68 5.90
CA PHE A 31 -5.93 15.86 6.20
C PHE A 31 -5.96 14.51 5.48
N LYS A 32 -7.11 13.81 5.50
CA LYS A 32 -7.27 12.52 4.81
C LYS A 32 -7.00 12.65 3.32
N TYR A 33 -7.59 13.65 2.68
CA TYR A 33 -7.37 13.93 1.26
C TYR A 33 -5.89 14.13 0.94
N ARG A 34 -5.23 15.07 1.64
CA ARG A 34 -3.79 15.33 1.41
C ARG A 34 -2.91 14.13 1.71
N ARG A 35 -3.25 13.33 2.73
CA ARG A 35 -2.51 12.13 3.08
C ARG A 35 -2.63 11.06 2.00
N GLU A 36 -3.83 10.85 1.46
CA GLU A 36 -4.07 9.89 0.37
C GLU A 36 -3.38 10.32 -0.93
N GLU A 37 -3.46 11.61 -1.26
CA GLU A 37 -2.71 12.24 -2.36
C GLU A 37 -1.20 12.03 -2.21
N CYS A 38 -0.62 12.29 -1.03
CA CYS A 38 0.80 12.03 -0.81
C CYS A 38 1.14 10.53 -0.89
N HIS A 39 0.30 9.66 -0.35
CA HIS A 39 0.59 8.22 -0.29
C HIS A 39 0.45 7.50 -1.64
N SER A 40 -0.29 8.07 -2.59
CA SER A 40 -0.34 7.56 -3.97
C SER A 40 0.98 7.82 -4.69
N HIS A 41 1.63 8.96 -4.43
CA HIS A 41 2.80 9.43 -5.15
C HIS A 41 4.14 9.19 -4.46
N PHE A 42 4.16 8.99 -3.15
CA PHE A 42 5.40 8.89 -2.38
C PHE A 42 5.48 7.62 -1.52
N THR A 43 6.70 7.15 -1.28
CA THR A 43 7.02 6.08 -0.34
C THR A 43 6.95 6.61 1.10
N LEU A 44 6.93 5.70 2.08
CA LEU A 44 7.08 6.05 3.50
C LEU A 44 8.36 6.83 3.82
N THR A 45 9.41 6.68 3.00
CA THR A 45 10.66 7.42 3.11
C THR A 45 10.64 8.77 2.39
N GLY A 46 9.49 9.18 1.83
CA GLY A 46 9.31 10.45 1.12
C GLY A 46 9.86 10.48 -0.31
N LYS A 47 10.33 9.35 -0.84
CA LYS A 47 10.78 9.26 -2.24
C LYS A 47 9.58 9.11 -3.16
N MET A 48 9.67 9.61 -4.39
CA MET A 48 8.62 9.39 -5.37
C MET A 48 8.46 7.89 -5.63
N ARG A 49 7.21 7.44 -5.68
CA ARG A 49 6.86 6.03 -5.84
C ARG A 49 6.99 5.65 -7.30
N GLU A 50 8.02 4.88 -7.61
CA GLU A 50 8.19 4.31 -8.94
C GLU A 50 7.28 3.08 -9.10
N ARG A 51 6.49 3.08 -10.17
CA ARG A 51 5.70 1.90 -10.55
C ARG A 51 6.66 0.87 -11.14
N ILE A 52 6.97 -0.16 -10.36
CA ILE A 52 7.68 -1.33 -10.88
C ILE A 52 6.70 -2.08 -11.79
N THR A 53 6.85 -1.91 -13.10
CA THR A 53 6.25 -2.83 -14.07
C THR A 53 7.07 -4.11 -14.07
N TYR A 54 6.52 -5.17 -13.48
CA TYR A 54 7.06 -6.49 -13.73
C TYR A 54 6.88 -6.80 -15.21
N ASN A 55 7.96 -7.17 -15.88
CA ASN A 55 7.85 -7.79 -17.19
C ASN A 55 6.86 -8.95 -17.05
N ARG A 56 5.79 -8.95 -17.85
CA ARG A 56 4.99 -10.16 -18.04
C ARG A 56 6.01 -11.22 -18.44
N LYS A 57 6.40 -12.11 -17.52
CA LYS A 57 7.02 -13.37 -17.91
C LYS A 57 6.01 -13.94 -18.90
N THR A 58 6.39 -14.08 -20.16
CA THR A 58 5.59 -14.73 -21.18
C THR A 58 5.15 -16.03 -20.54
N GLY A 59 3.90 -16.07 -20.10
CA GLY A 59 3.38 -17.10 -19.22
C GLY A 59 3.14 -18.35 -20.03
N LYS A 60 4.20 -18.93 -20.58
CA LYS A 60 4.20 -20.34 -20.89
C LYS A 60 4.37 -21.03 -19.55
N ILE A 61 3.24 -21.24 -18.89
CA ILE A 61 3.15 -22.28 -17.88
C ILE A 61 3.63 -23.54 -18.61
N PRO A 62 4.71 -24.21 -18.16
CA PRO A 62 5.19 -25.40 -18.84
C PRO A 62 4.05 -26.40 -18.97
N LEU A 63 3.78 -26.86 -20.19
CA LEU A 63 2.82 -27.93 -20.40
C LEU A 63 3.38 -29.22 -19.80
N ILE A 64 2.52 -30.19 -19.51
CA ILE A 64 2.95 -31.52 -19.02
C ILE A 64 3.94 -32.15 -20.01
N GLU A 65 3.79 -31.88 -21.31
CA GLU A 65 4.69 -32.32 -22.38
C GLU A 65 6.12 -31.78 -22.23
N ASP A 66 6.29 -30.58 -21.67
CA ASP A 66 7.62 -29.99 -21.38
C ASP A 66 8.33 -30.70 -20.21
N LYS A 67 7.62 -31.58 -19.49
CA LYS A 67 8.11 -32.31 -18.31
C LYS A 67 8.27 -33.81 -18.53
N LEU A 68 7.83 -34.34 -19.67
CA LEU A 68 8.02 -35.76 -19.98
C LEU A 68 9.41 -35.96 -20.59
N PRO A 69 10.28 -36.80 -20.01
CA PRO A 69 11.49 -37.21 -20.70
C PRO A 69 11.07 -37.95 -21.98
N VAL A 70 11.60 -37.52 -23.13
CA VAL A 70 11.41 -38.22 -24.40
C VAL A 70 11.88 -39.66 -24.19
N LEU A 71 10.94 -40.59 -24.10
CA LEU A 71 11.22 -42.00 -24.10
C LEU A 71 11.61 -42.34 -25.55
N ASN A 72 12.89 -42.19 -25.88
CA ASN A 72 13.41 -42.65 -27.16
C ASN A 72 13.16 -44.17 -27.22
N PRO A 73 12.41 -44.68 -28.20
CA PRO A 73 12.37 -46.11 -28.43
C PRO A 73 13.77 -46.53 -28.87
N LEU A 74 14.40 -47.40 -28.08
CA LEU A 74 15.67 -48.04 -28.40
C LEU A 74 15.49 -48.81 -29.73
N THR A 75 16.08 -48.30 -30.81
CA THR A 75 16.56 -49.09 -31.95
C THR A 75 17.94 -49.64 -31.64
#